data_AF-A0A2M7ESE9-F1
#
_entry.id   AF-A0A2M7ESE9-F1
#
_cell.length_a   1.000
_cell.length_b   1.000
_cell.length_c   1.000
_cell.angle_alpha   90.00
_cell.angle_beta   90.00
_cell.angle_gamma   90.00
#
_symmetry.space_group_name_H-M   'P 1'
#
loop_
_entity.id
_entity.type
_entity.pdbx_description
1 polymer ?
#
loop_
_entity_poly.entity_id
_entity_poly.type
_entity_poly.pdbx_seq_one_letter_code
_entity_poly.pdbx_strand_id
1 'polypeptide(L)'
;MNGFAQDNLMTLLRIGILPILLITIYLRNRSARRWKRAQAPVNAPDTSRKPPLPPLDPDTAAEAALRAALARSIEGEGITSHRGAALTRWQLAAALADRMLAEGRHAEAEDALQGAQAAADAGRWPALLRLARVRADNGQRDTARTLLSQAAELRLTEMRTASRGDPLHFAELLAHDKPIPRDLHDPTLVHIGPLGWLVLSGRGDDSRALIDTLLAPLDRALAESAGDPTGKVDGFPRALLHDVRDRLAAARMADTGDRHLT
;
A
#
# COMPACT_ATOMS: atom_id res chain seq x y z
N MET A 1 12.02 -14.24 -53.15
CA MET A 1 11.43 -13.06 -52.49
C MET A 1 10.00 -13.42 -52.10
N ASN A 2 9.72 -13.84 -50.85
CA ASN A 2 8.37 -14.15 -50.33
C ASN A 2 8.31 -14.10 -48.79
N GLY A 3 9.05 -13.17 -48.16
CA GLY A 3 9.14 -13.06 -46.69
C GLY A 3 8.18 -12.06 -46.03
N PHE A 4 7.51 -11.19 -46.80
CA PHE A 4 6.77 -10.05 -46.23
C PHE A 4 5.27 -10.29 -45.95
N ALA A 5 4.71 -11.42 -46.39
CA ALA A 5 3.28 -11.68 -46.23
C ALA A 5 2.91 -12.37 -44.90
N GLN A 6 3.85 -13.09 -44.27
CA GLN A 6 3.54 -13.95 -43.13
C GLN A 6 3.55 -13.20 -41.78
N ASP A 7 4.48 -12.25 -41.62
CA ASP A 7 4.59 -11.45 -40.39
C ASP A 7 3.49 -10.40 -40.27
N ASN A 8 3.08 -9.77 -41.38
CA ASN A 8 1.95 -8.84 -41.36
C ASN A 8 0.62 -9.54 -41.08
N LEU A 9 0.44 -10.79 -41.53
CA LEU A 9 -0.76 -11.58 -41.23
C LEU A 9 -0.84 -11.96 -39.75
N MET A 10 0.29 -12.37 -39.13
CA MET A 10 0.36 -12.67 -37.70
C MET A 10 0.17 -11.44 -36.82
N THR A 11 0.64 -10.27 -37.27
CA THR A 11 0.49 -9.01 -36.54
C THR A 11 -0.95 -8.50 -36.61
N LEU A 12 -1.61 -8.57 -37.78
CA LEU A 12 -3.04 -8.27 -37.93
C LEU A 12 -3.93 -9.24 -37.14
N LEU A 13 -3.58 -10.53 -37.10
CA LEU A 13 -4.31 -11.53 -36.30
C LEU A 13 -4.23 -11.21 -34.79
N ARG A 14 -3.06 -10.78 -34.28
CA ARG A 14 -2.87 -10.44 -32.87
C ARG A 14 -3.52 -9.11 -32.48
N ILE A 15 -3.50 -8.11 -33.35
CA ILE A 15 -4.07 -6.78 -33.07
C ILE A 15 -5.60 -6.80 -33.20
N GLY A 16 -6.17 -7.57 -34.13
CA GLY A 16 -7.61 -7.64 -34.34
C GLY A 16 -8.33 -8.69 -33.51
N ILE A 17 -7.85 -9.94 -33.53
CA ILE A 17 -8.62 -11.09 -33.01
C ILE A 17 -8.44 -11.26 -31.51
N LEU A 18 -7.23 -11.00 -30.97
CA LEU A 18 -6.96 -11.16 -29.55
C LEU A 18 -7.79 -10.23 -28.64
N PRO A 19 -7.94 -8.92 -28.91
CA PRO A 19 -8.79 -8.06 -28.10
C PRO A 19 -10.28 -8.40 -28.26
N ILE A 20 -10.74 -8.78 -29.45
CA ILE A 20 -12.13 -9.23 -29.65
C ILE A 20 -12.42 -10.48 -28.83
N LEU A 21 -11.48 -11.43 -28.80
CA LEU A 21 -11.60 -12.69 -28.08
C LEU A 21 -11.55 -12.49 -26.54
N LEU A 22 -10.69 -11.57 -26.07
CA LEU A 22 -10.67 -11.14 -24.66
C LEU A 22 -11.97 -10.42 -24.26
N ILE A 23 -12.51 -9.55 -25.11
CA ILE A 23 -13.79 -8.88 -24.88
C ILE A 23 -14.94 -9.90 -24.86
N THR A 24 -14.94 -10.89 -25.75
CA THR A 24 -15.97 -11.95 -25.73
C THR A 24 -15.85 -12.84 -24.50
N ILE A 25 -14.64 -13.20 -24.07
CA ILE A 25 -14.43 -13.94 -22.81
C ILE A 25 -14.87 -13.10 -21.61
N TYR A 26 -14.53 -11.81 -21.58
CA TYR A 26 -14.95 -10.89 -20.52
C TYR A 26 -16.47 -10.74 -20.45
N LEU A 27 -17.12 -10.53 -21.61
CA LEU A 27 -18.57 -10.42 -21.71
C LEU A 27 -19.28 -11.73 -21.37
N ARG A 28 -18.71 -12.88 -21.75
CA ARG A 28 -19.23 -14.21 -21.40
C ARG A 28 -19.05 -14.52 -19.92
N ASN A 29 -17.95 -14.09 -19.30
CA ASN A 29 -17.79 -14.18 -17.84
C ASN A 29 -18.72 -13.23 -17.09
N ARG A 30 -18.98 -12.04 -17.64
CA ARG A 30 -19.94 -11.08 -17.07
C ARG A 30 -21.38 -11.56 -17.21
N SER A 31 -21.74 -12.18 -18.33
CA SER A 31 -23.05 -12.80 -18.51
C SER A 31 -23.18 -14.04 -17.64
N ALA A 32 -22.19 -14.94 -17.58
CA ALA A 32 -22.19 -16.09 -16.67
C ALA A 32 -22.35 -15.67 -15.20
N ARG A 33 -21.77 -14.54 -14.77
CA ARG A 33 -22.00 -13.97 -13.43
C ARG A 33 -23.41 -13.41 -13.25
N ARG A 34 -24.03 -12.82 -14.29
CA ARG A 34 -25.43 -12.38 -14.25
C ARG A 34 -26.41 -13.56 -14.27
N TRP A 35 -26.14 -14.59 -15.06
CA TRP A 35 -26.93 -15.82 -15.14
C TRP A 35 -26.80 -16.64 -13.85
N LYS A 36 -25.63 -16.70 -13.20
CA LYS A 36 -25.48 -17.27 -11.85
C LYS A 36 -26.21 -16.48 -10.76
N ARG A 37 -26.41 -15.16 -10.94
CA ARG A 37 -27.27 -14.33 -10.06
C ARG A 37 -28.76 -14.49 -10.36
N ALA A 38 -29.14 -14.81 -11.60
CA ALA A 38 -30.51 -15.06 -12.02
C ALA A 38 -30.96 -16.52 -11.80
N GLN A 39 -30.03 -17.48 -11.75
CA GLN A 39 -30.23 -18.89 -11.44
C GLN A 39 -29.90 -19.24 -9.98
N ALA A 40 -29.45 -18.26 -9.18
CA ALA A 40 -29.52 -18.41 -7.74
C ALA A 40 -31.01 -18.64 -7.41
N PRO A 41 -31.37 -19.74 -6.73
CA PRO A 41 -32.75 -19.96 -6.35
C PRO A 41 -33.23 -18.71 -5.63
N VAL A 42 -34.40 -18.20 -6.00
CA VAL A 42 -35.11 -17.18 -5.23
C VAL A 42 -35.48 -17.85 -3.92
N ASN A 43 -34.51 -17.89 -3.01
CA ASN A 43 -34.70 -18.33 -1.66
C ASN A 43 -35.68 -17.33 -1.05
N ALA A 44 -36.69 -17.87 -0.37
CA ALA A 44 -37.63 -17.10 0.44
C ALA A 44 -36.88 -16.04 1.25
N PRO A 45 -37.46 -14.85 1.47
CA PRO A 45 -36.79 -13.77 2.19
C PRO A 45 -36.31 -14.31 3.53
N ASP A 46 -34.98 -14.44 3.63
CA ASP A 46 -34.32 -14.90 4.84
C ASP A 46 -34.50 -13.78 5.88
N THR A 47 -35.53 -13.93 6.71
CA THR A 47 -35.88 -13.00 7.78
C THR A 47 -34.80 -12.93 8.86
N SER A 48 -33.76 -13.77 8.79
CA SER A 48 -32.60 -13.75 9.69
C SER A 48 -31.45 -12.86 9.19
N ARG A 49 -31.52 -12.35 7.95
CA ARG A 49 -30.44 -11.53 7.38
C ARG A 49 -30.40 -10.17 8.09
N LYS A 50 -29.38 -9.98 8.94
CA LYS A 50 -29.10 -8.70 9.60
C LYS A 50 -29.14 -7.56 8.56
N PRO A 51 -29.85 -6.44 8.82
CA PRO A 51 -29.93 -5.34 7.87
C PRO A 51 -28.53 -4.84 7.52
N PRO A 52 -28.25 -4.44 6.27
CA PRO A 52 -26.93 -3.92 5.89
C PRO A 52 -26.56 -2.75 6.81
N LEU A 53 -25.31 -2.73 7.30
CA LEU A 53 -24.84 -1.59 8.09
C LEU A 53 -24.92 -0.31 7.24
N PRO A 54 -25.30 0.82 7.84
CA PRO A 54 -25.14 2.10 7.16
C PRO A 54 -23.66 2.32 6.83
N PRO A 55 -23.36 3.13 5.79
CA PRO A 55 -22.00 3.53 5.50
C PRO A 55 -21.32 4.12 6.74
N LEU A 56 -20.05 3.78 6.94
CA LEU A 56 -19.31 4.11 8.15
C LEU A 56 -18.13 5.02 7.84
N ASP A 57 -17.95 6.09 8.61
CA ASP A 57 -16.68 6.81 8.62
C ASP A 57 -15.75 6.18 9.68
N PRO A 58 -14.64 5.53 9.31
CA PRO A 58 -13.74 4.94 10.30
C PRO A 58 -13.17 5.99 11.27
N ASP A 59 -12.97 7.22 10.81
CA ASP A 59 -12.30 8.25 11.62
C ASP A 59 -13.26 8.82 12.69
N THR A 60 -14.56 8.93 12.39
CA THR A 60 -15.54 9.55 13.31
C THR A 60 -16.50 8.56 13.97
N ALA A 61 -16.59 7.31 13.50
CA ALA A 61 -17.54 6.33 14.02
C ALA A 61 -17.27 5.93 15.47
N ALA A 62 -18.34 5.79 16.26
CA ALA A 62 -18.24 5.31 17.64
C ALA A 62 -17.63 3.90 17.74
N GLU A 63 -16.99 3.60 18.87
CA GLU A 63 -16.33 2.31 19.13
C GLU A 63 -17.26 1.11 18.87
N ALA A 64 -18.50 1.18 19.35
CA ALA A 64 -19.49 0.12 19.16
C ALA A 64 -19.81 -0.14 17.67
N ALA A 65 -19.86 0.92 16.87
CA ALA A 65 -20.10 0.81 15.43
C ALA A 65 -18.89 0.18 14.71
N LEU A 66 -17.66 0.56 15.10
CA LEU A 66 -16.44 -0.04 14.59
C LEU A 66 -16.33 -1.53 14.94
N ARG A 67 -16.64 -1.91 16.19
CA ARG A 67 -16.67 -3.33 16.63
C ARG A 67 -17.69 -4.14 15.83
N ALA A 68 -18.90 -3.61 15.66
CA ALA A 68 -19.94 -4.29 14.88
C ALA A 68 -19.57 -4.43 13.40
N ALA A 69 -18.97 -3.40 12.80
CA ALA A 69 -18.49 -3.44 11.44
C ALA A 69 -17.34 -4.44 11.26
N LEU A 70 -16.38 -4.46 12.18
CA LEU A 70 -15.26 -5.42 12.15
C LEU A 70 -15.76 -6.87 12.26
N ALA A 71 -16.68 -7.15 13.19
CA ALA A 71 -17.27 -8.48 13.35
C ALA A 71 -17.98 -8.95 12.06
N ARG A 72 -18.81 -8.10 11.46
CA ARG A 72 -19.47 -8.42 10.18
C ARG A 72 -18.49 -8.59 9.03
N SER A 73 -17.43 -7.79 9.00
CA SER A 73 -16.35 -7.95 8.02
C SER A 73 -15.61 -9.27 8.18
N ILE A 74 -15.39 -9.74 9.41
CA ILE A 74 -14.84 -11.08 9.70
C ILE A 74 -15.76 -12.18 9.18
N GLU A 75 -17.08 -12.02 9.33
CA GLU A 75 -18.12 -12.90 8.76
C GLU A 75 -18.19 -12.84 7.21
N GLY A 76 -17.43 -11.95 6.57
CA GLY A 76 -17.33 -11.82 5.10
C GLY A 76 -18.28 -10.78 4.51
N GLU A 77 -18.94 -9.97 5.34
CA GLU A 77 -19.79 -8.89 4.86
C GLU A 77 -18.98 -7.68 4.38
N GLY A 78 -19.39 -7.10 3.26
CA GLY A 78 -18.79 -5.87 2.74
C GLY A 78 -19.25 -4.66 3.53
N ILE A 79 -18.30 -3.96 4.16
CA ILE A 79 -18.55 -2.68 4.82
C ILE A 79 -18.12 -1.56 3.87
N THR A 80 -18.91 -0.49 3.78
CA THR A 80 -18.60 0.65 2.92
C THR A 80 -18.46 1.94 3.71
N SER A 81 -17.62 2.84 3.22
CA SER A 81 -17.54 4.21 3.72
C SER A 81 -18.66 5.07 3.16
N HIS A 82 -18.89 6.25 3.75
CA HIS A 82 -19.82 7.24 3.19
C HIS A 82 -19.50 7.65 1.75
N ARG A 83 -18.25 7.46 1.31
CA ARG A 83 -17.80 7.71 -0.07
C ARG A 83 -18.01 6.51 -1.00
N GLY A 84 -18.63 5.44 -0.52
CA GLY A 84 -18.88 4.21 -1.27
C GLY A 84 -17.66 3.30 -1.45
N ALA A 85 -16.53 3.59 -0.80
CA ALA A 85 -15.35 2.73 -0.83
C ALA A 85 -15.53 1.54 0.11
N ALA A 86 -15.12 0.34 -0.31
CA ALA A 86 -15.10 -0.82 0.57
C ALA A 86 -14.04 -0.64 1.67
N LEU A 87 -14.45 -0.77 2.93
CA LEU A 87 -13.56 -0.74 4.08
C LEU A 87 -12.98 -2.14 4.32
N THR A 88 -11.67 -2.22 4.46
CA THR A 88 -10.99 -3.47 4.77
C THR A 88 -11.03 -3.77 6.27
N ARG A 89 -10.87 -5.05 6.63
CA ARG A 89 -10.77 -5.45 8.05
C ARG A 89 -9.68 -4.68 8.78
N TRP A 90 -8.56 -4.45 8.10
CA TRP A 90 -7.42 -3.69 8.62
C TRP A 90 -7.75 -2.23 8.88
N GLN A 91 -8.52 -1.57 8.01
CA GLN A 91 -8.95 -0.19 8.23
C GLN A 91 -9.88 -0.07 9.44
N LEU A 92 -10.82 -1.00 9.58
CA LEU A 92 -11.74 -1.04 10.73
C LEU A 92 -11.00 -1.33 12.04
N ALA A 93 -10.08 -2.29 12.03
CA ALA A 93 -9.26 -2.63 13.20
C ALA A 93 -8.30 -1.50 13.59
N ALA A 94 -7.67 -0.83 12.62
CA ALA A 94 -6.80 0.31 12.88
C ALA A 94 -7.54 1.49 13.52
N ALA A 95 -8.73 1.84 12.99
CA ALA A 95 -9.56 2.89 13.55
C ALA A 95 -10.08 2.56 14.96
N LEU A 96 -10.43 1.29 15.21
CA LEU A 96 -10.82 0.81 16.54
C LEU A 96 -9.63 0.91 17.51
N ALA A 97 -8.45 0.47 17.08
CA ALA A 97 -7.23 0.51 17.88
C ALA A 97 -6.80 1.95 18.21
N ASP A 98 -6.90 2.90 17.28
CA ASP A 98 -6.57 4.31 17.55
C ASP A 98 -7.40 4.90 18.68
N ARG A 99 -8.69 4.54 18.74
CA ARG A 99 -9.58 4.97 19.84
C ARG A 99 -9.17 4.35 21.17
N MET A 100 -8.91 3.05 21.18
CA MET A 100 -8.45 2.34 22.39
C MET A 100 -7.12 2.89 22.89
N LEU A 101 -6.19 3.22 21.99
CA LEU A 101 -4.91 3.83 22.35
C LEU A 101 -5.06 5.25 22.88
N ALA A 102 -5.98 6.05 22.33
CA ALA A 102 -6.29 7.38 22.87
C ALA A 102 -6.82 7.32 24.33
N GLU A 103 -7.42 6.19 24.71
CA GLU A 103 -7.92 5.91 26.07
C GLU A 103 -6.92 5.12 26.94
N GLY A 104 -5.72 4.81 26.43
CA GLY A 104 -4.71 4.02 27.15
C GLY A 104 -5.01 2.51 27.26
N ARG A 105 -5.97 2.00 26.48
CA ARG A 105 -6.39 0.59 26.46
C ARG A 105 -5.53 -0.23 25.49
N HIS A 106 -4.23 -0.33 25.78
CA HIS A 106 -3.24 -0.97 24.89
C HIS A 106 -3.55 -2.45 24.58
N ALA A 107 -4.01 -3.23 25.56
CA ALA A 107 -4.33 -4.65 25.37
C ALA A 107 -5.50 -4.86 24.40
N GLU A 108 -6.57 -4.09 24.53
CA GLU A 108 -7.73 -4.20 23.63
C GLU A 108 -7.38 -3.73 22.21
N ALA A 109 -6.54 -2.71 22.09
CA ALA A 109 -6.02 -2.26 20.80
C ALA A 109 -5.20 -3.35 20.11
N GLU A 110 -4.37 -4.06 20.87
CA GLU A 110 -3.58 -5.20 20.40
C GLU A 110 -4.49 -6.33 19.88
N ASP A 111 -5.49 -6.73 20.68
CA ASP A 111 -6.44 -7.78 20.32
C ASP A 111 -7.20 -7.46 19.03
N ALA A 112 -7.66 -6.21 18.87
CA ALA A 112 -8.34 -5.76 17.67
C ALA A 112 -7.46 -5.88 16.41
N LEU A 113 -6.19 -5.47 16.52
CA LEU A 113 -5.23 -5.52 15.41
C LEU A 113 -4.81 -6.96 15.07
N GLN A 114 -4.63 -7.81 16.08
CA GLN A 114 -4.32 -9.23 15.86
C GLN A 114 -5.49 -9.99 15.23
N GLY A 115 -6.72 -9.70 15.63
CA GLY A 115 -7.91 -10.28 15.02
C GLY A 115 -8.02 -10.02 13.51
N ALA A 116 -7.49 -8.88 13.04
CA ALA A 116 -7.43 -8.55 11.62
C ALA A 116 -6.26 -9.25 10.87
N GLN A 117 -5.31 -9.87 11.57
CA GLN A 117 -4.09 -10.43 10.97
C GLN A 117 -4.31 -11.58 9.98
N ALA A 118 -5.42 -12.31 10.13
CA ALA A 118 -5.82 -13.36 9.20
C ALA A 118 -6.29 -12.83 7.83
N ALA A 119 -6.52 -11.52 7.69
CA ALA A 119 -7.02 -10.92 6.46
C ALA A 119 -5.88 -10.58 5.47
N ALA A 120 -6.02 -11.05 4.23
CA ALA A 120 -5.09 -10.74 3.13
C ALA A 120 -5.47 -9.42 2.39
N ASP A 121 -6.28 -8.57 3.01
CA ASP A 121 -6.83 -7.37 2.36
C ASP A 121 -5.77 -6.27 2.18
N ALA A 122 -6.00 -5.40 1.19
CA ALA A 122 -5.17 -4.21 0.95
C ALA A 122 -5.20 -3.23 2.13
N GLY A 123 -4.17 -2.36 2.23
CA GLY A 123 -4.08 -1.37 3.30
C GLY A 123 -3.77 -2.00 4.67
N ARG A 124 -2.99 -3.08 4.69
CA ARG A 124 -2.53 -3.77 5.90
C ARG A 124 -1.42 -3.02 6.63
N TRP A 125 -0.55 -2.30 5.91
CA TRP A 125 0.61 -1.64 6.51
C TRP A 125 0.28 -0.62 7.62
N PRO A 126 -0.79 0.22 7.57
CA PRO A 126 -1.07 1.18 8.65
C PRO A 126 -1.43 0.51 9.98
N ALA A 127 -2.06 -0.67 9.91
CA ALA A 127 -2.40 -1.45 11.09
C ALA A 127 -1.16 -2.14 11.67
N LEU A 128 -0.23 -2.61 10.82
CA LEU A 128 1.05 -3.16 11.27
C LEU A 128 1.91 -2.12 12.00
N LEU A 129 1.90 -0.86 11.55
CA LEU A 129 2.61 0.22 12.25
C LEU A 129 2.04 0.46 13.66
N ARG A 130 0.71 0.50 13.78
CA ARG A 130 0.03 0.63 15.08
C ARG A 130 0.36 -0.53 15.99
N LEU A 131 0.31 -1.76 15.48
CA LEU A 131 0.67 -2.96 16.24
C LEU A 131 2.14 -2.93 16.65
N ALA A 132 3.04 -2.50 15.77
CA ALA A 132 4.46 -2.34 16.09
C ALA A 132 4.67 -1.37 17.25
N ARG A 133 3.96 -0.24 17.25
CA ARG A 133 3.99 0.73 18.35
C ARG A 133 3.49 0.13 19.66
N VAL A 134 2.33 -0.52 19.66
CA VAL A 134 1.78 -1.18 20.86
C VAL A 134 2.76 -2.23 21.42
N ARG A 135 3.38 -3.02 20.54
CA ARG A 135 4.39 -4.01 20.92
C ARG A 135 5.64 -3.35 21.51
N ALA A 136 6.09 -2.24 20.92
CA ALA A 136 7.21 -1.47 21.45
C ALA A 136 6.90 -0.90 22.83
N ASP A 137 5.72 -0.33 23.03
CA ASP A 137 5.22 0.21 24.32
C ASP A 137 5.17 -0.90 25.39
N ASN A 138 4.80 -2.13 24.98
CA ASN A 138 4.80 -3.32 25.84
C ASN A 138 6.20 -3.95 26.04
N GLY A 139 7.28 -3.31 25.59
CA GLY A 139 8.66 -3.79 25.72
C GLY A 139 9.06 -4.89 24.73
N GLN A 140 8.19 -5.27 23.81
CA GLN A 140 8.41 -6.35 22.83
C GLN A 140 9.10 -5.82 21.56
N ARG A 141 10.32 -5.32 21.73
CA ARG A 141 11.08 -4.60 20.69
C ARG A 141 11.35 -5.42 19.43
N ASP A 142 11.72 -6.69 19.54
CA ASP A 142 12.05 -7.52 18.38
C ASP A 142 10.81 -7.85 17.54
N THR A 143 9.67 -8.06 18.20
CA THR A 143 8.37 -8.22 17.54
C THR A 143 7.96 -6.93 16.84
N ALA A 144 8.14 -5.76 17.48
CA ALA A 144 7.87 -4.47 16.87
C ALA A 144 8.71 -4.23 15.60
N ARG A 145 10.03 -4.54 15.64
CA ARG A 145 10.92 -4.44 14.47
C ARG A 145 10.47 -5.33 13.32
N THR A 146 10.05 -6.56 13.62
CA THR A 146 9.54 -7.49 12.60
C THR A 146 8.27 -6.94 11.95
N LEU A 147 7.36 -6.38 12.73
CA LEU A 147 6.13 -5.76 12.20
C LEU A 147 6.41 -4.51 11.35
N LEU A 148 7.38 -3.67 11.74
CA LEU A 148 7.82 -2.54 10.92
C LEU A 148 8.40 -3.01 9.58
N SER A 149 9.27 -4.02 9.61
CA SER A 149 9.85 -4.60 8.40
C SER A 149 8.75 -5.08 7.44
N GLN A 150 7.74 -5.78 7.95
CA GLN A 150 6.60 -6.22 7.15
C GLN A 150 5.77 -5.05 6.60
N ALA A 151 5.55 -4.00 7.40
CA ALA A 151 4.85 -2.80 6.95
C ALA A 151 5.60 -2.09 5.80
N ALA A 152 6.93 -1.99 5.92
CA ALA A 152 7.79 -1.44 4.89
C ALA A 152 7.71 -2.23 3.60
N GLU A 153 7.84 -3.55 3.65
CA GLU A 153 7.77 -4.41 2.47
C GLU A 153 6.42 -4.31 1.74
N LEU A 154 5.32 -4.30 2.49
CA LEU A 154 3.98 -4.13 1.92
C LEU A 154 3.86 -2.77 1.23
N ARG A 155 4.31 -1.71 1.89
CA ARG A 155 4.23 -0.35 1.32
C ARG A 155 5.13 -0.18 0.10
N LEU A 156 6.35 -0.73 0.12
CA LEU A 156 7.24 -0.75 -1.04
C LEU A 156 6.62 -1.51 -2.21
N THR A 157 5.94 -2.62 -1.94
CA THR A 157 5.23 -3.40 -2.97
C THR A 157 4.06 -2.60 -3.56
N GLU A 158 3.28 -1.92 -2.74
CA GLU A 158 2.23 -0.99 -3.20
C GLU A 158 2.82 0.11 -4.09
N MET A 159 3.92 0.74 -3.68
CA MET A 159 4.56 1.83 -4.41
C MET A 159 5.17 1.36 -5.74
N ARG A 160 5.81 0.18 -5.78
CA ARG A 160 6.30 -0.44 -7.03
C ARG A 160 5.17 -0.76 -8.00
N THR A 161 4.03 -1.21 -7.46
CA THR A 161 2.83 -1.47 -8.27
C THR A 161 2.26 -0.18 -8.83
N ALA A 162 2.18 0.87 -8.00
CA ALA A 162 1.73 2.20 -8.40
C ALA A 162 2.62 2.81 -9.48
N SER A 163 3.94 2.62 -9.37
CA SER A 163 4.91 3.09 -10.38
C SER A 163 4.98 2.24 -11.63
N ARG A 164 4.28 1.11 -11.68
CA ARG A 164 4.30 0.19 -12.83
C ARG A 164 5.72 -0.23 -13.21
N GLY A 165 6.64 -0.24 -12.24
CA GLY A 165 8.05 -0.56 -12.44
C GLY A 165 8.93 0.58 -12.97
N ASP A 166 8.40 1.79 -13.17
CA ASP A 166 9.22 2.96 -13.54
C ASP A 166 10.10 3.39 -12.34
N PRO A 167 11.45 3.37 -12.47
CA PRO A 167 12.35 3.75 -11.40
C PRO A 167 12.28 5.24 -11.05
N LEU A 168 12.00 6.14 -12.01
CA LEU A 168 11.94 7.59 -11.74
C LEU A 168 10.69 7.94 -10.94
N HIS A 169 9.53 7.42 -11.35
CA HIS A 169 8.30 7.59 -10.58
C HIS A 169 8.36 6.88 -9.23
N PHE A 170 8.99 5.71 -9.15
CA PHE A 170 9.18 5.04 -7.86
C PHE A 170 10.09 5.85 -6.92
N ALA A 171 11.16 6.44 -7.44
CA ALA A 171 12.03 7.33 -6.69
C ALA A 171 11.29 8.60 -6.22
N GLU A 172 10.45 9.20 -7.07
CA GLU A 172 9.57 10.30 -6.71
C GLU A 172 8.67 9.92 -5.52
N LEU A 173 7.98 8.78 -5.61
CA LEU A 173 7.11 8.29 -4.53
C LEU A 173 7.88 8.11 -3.22
N LEU A 174 9.13 7.64 -3.27
CA LEU A 174 9.97 7.44 -2.09
C LEU A 174 10.55 8.75 -1.52
N ALA A 175 10.86 9.74 -2.35
CA ALA A 175 11.44 11.01 -1.91
C ALA A 175 10.46 11.92 -1.14
N HIS A 176 9.18 11.56 -1.08
CA HIS A 176 8.20 12.21 -0.22
C HIS A 176 8.31 11.80 1.26
N ASP A 177 9.23 10.88 1.58
CA ASP A 177 9.47 10.44 2.95
C ASP A 177 10.03 11.58 3.82
N LYS A 178 9.52 11.69 5.04
CA LYS A 178 9.87 12.71 6.04
C LYS A 178 11.07 12.25 6.88
N PRO A 179 11.72 13.14 7.66
CA PRO A 179 12.91 12.78 8.42
C PRO A 179 12.68 11.55 9.32
N ILE A 180 13.73 10.72 9.41
CA ILE A 180 13.72 9.44 10.12
C ILE A 180 13.47 9.71 11.63
N PRO A 181 12.46 9.09 12.26
CA PRO A 181 12.22 9.21 13.69
C PRO A 181 13.34 8.53 14.46
N ARG A 182 13.60 9.01 15.68
CA ARG A 182 14.69 8.50 16.51
C ARG A 182 14.38 7.15 17.14
N ASP A 183 13.10 6.86 17.38
CA ASP A 183 12.67 5.62 18.01
C ASP A 183 11.27 5.16 17.54
N LEU A 184 10.89 3.99 18.04
CA LEU A 184 9.60 3.34 17.77
C LEU A 184 8.40 4.01 18.46
N HIS A 185 8.65 4.83 19.47
CA HIS A 185 7.62 5.49 20.27
C HIS A 185 7.23 6.85 19.68
N ASP A 186 8.05 7.37 18.75
CA ASP A 186 7.82 8.63 18.07
C ASP A 186 6.44 8.66 17.38
N PRO A 187 5.54 9.60 17.73
CA PRO A 187 4.23 9.71 17.11
C PRO A 187 4.29 10.03 15.62
N THR A 188 5.43 10.54 15.13
CA THR A 188 5.65 10.80 13.70
C THR A 188 5.87 9.53 12.88
N LEU A 189 5.94 8.35 13.51
CA LEU A 189 6.13 7.06 12.85
C LEU A 189 5.07 6.73 11.77
N VAL A 190 3.87 7.30 11.89
CA VAL A 190 2.79 7.16 10.88
C VAL A 190 3.01 8.05 9.66
N HIS A 191 3.80 9.11 9.81
CA HIS A 191 4.07 10.11 8.78
C HIS A 191 5.39 9.91 8.05
N ILE A 192 6.21 8.97 8.53
CA ILE A 192 7.34 8.48 7.76
C ILE A 192 6.88 7.40 6.78
N GLY A 193 7.68 7.22 5.76
CA GLY A 193 7.53 6.26 4.72
C GLY A 193 8.41 5.03 4.97
N PRO A 194 8.44 4.13 3.97
CA PRO A 194 9.01 2.80 4.14
C PRO A 194 10.52 2.79 4.36
N LEU A 195 11.26 3.82 3.95
CA LEU A 195 12.70 3.88 4.15
C LEU A 195 13.03 4.09 5.64
N GLY A 196 12.28 4.97 6.31
CA GLY A 196 12.39 5.17 7.76
C GLY A 196 12.01 3.91 8.55
N TRP A 197 10.96 3.20 8.14
CA TRP A 197 10.56 1.95 8.79
C TRP A 197 11.62 0.84 8.65
N LEU A 198 12.30 0.74 7.50
CA LEU A 198 13.41 -0.19 7.32
C LEU A 198 14.55 0.11 8.29
N VAL A 199 14.95 1.38 8.41
CA VAL A 199 16.00 1.82 9.35
C VAL A 199 15.63 1.46 10.79
N LEU A 200 14.43 1.83 11.25
CA LEU A 200 13.96 1.52 12.60
C LEU A 200 13.81 0.02 12.88
N SER A 201 13.55 -0.78 11.85
CA SER A 201 13.52 -2.25 11.96
C SER A 201 14.90 -2.91 12.07
N GLY A 202 15.99 -2.13 11.97
CA GLY A 202 17.37 -2.65 11.92
C GLY A 202 17.83 -3.04 10.52
N ARG A 203 17.06 -2.69 9.48
CA ARG A 203 17.34 -2.99 8.06
C ARG A 203 17.80 -1.76 7.29
N GLY A 204 18.61 -0.90 7.92
CA GLY A 204 19.17 0.29 7.29
C GLY A 204 19.99 -0.03 6.04
N ASP A 205 20.68 -1.18 6.01
CA ASP A 205 21.42 -1.65 4.84
C ASP A 205 20.52 -1.87 3.62
N ASP A 206 19.33 -2.43 3.81
CA ASP A 206 18.36 -2.63 2.74
C ASP A 206 17.77 -1.31 2.24
N SER A 207 17.54 -0.36 3.15
CA SER A 207 17.13 1.01 2.81
C SER A 207 18.18 1.70 1.95
N ARG A 208 19.46 1.60 2.34
CA ARG A 208 20.59 2.18 1.58
C ARG A 208 20.77 1.51 0.23
N ALA A 209 20.72 0.18 0.17
CA ALA A 209 20.81 -0.55 -1.08
C ALA A 209 19.67 -0.15 -2.05
N LEU A 210 18.45 0.02 -1.53
CA LEU A 210 17.33 0.51 -2.33
C LEU A 210 17.58 1.92 -2.86
N ILE A 211 18.05 2.85 -2.03
CA ILE A 211 18.38 4.21 -2.46
C ILE A 211 19.47 4.19 -3.54
N ASP A 212 20.55 3.42 -3.35
CA ASP A 212 21.65 3.31 -4.31
C ASP A 212 21.17 2.80 -5.67
N THR A 213 20.20 1.88 -5.69
CA THR A 213 19.60 1.39 -6.95
C THR A 213 18.80 2.46 -7.71
N LEU A 214 18.31 3.50 -7.02
CA LEU A 214 17.49 4.57 -7.59
C LEU A 214 18.29 5.82 -7.95
N LEU A 215 19.39 6.08 -7.25
CA LEU A 215 20.26 7.22 -7.57
C LEU A 215 20.92 7.08 -8.95
N ALA A 216 21.37 5.87 -9.32
CA ALA A 216 21.99 5.63 -10.62
C ALA A 216 21.09 5.96 -11.83
N PRO A 217 19.82 5.49 -11.92
CA PRO A 217 18.93 5.90 -13.00
C PRO A 217 18.55 7.38 -12.95
N LEU A 218 18.40 7.99 -11.76
CA LEU A 218 18.17 9.43 -11.63
C LEU A 218 19.33 10.27 -12.18
N ASP A 219 20.56 9.95 -11.79
CA ASP A 219 21.77 10.64 -12.25
C ASP A 219 21.93 10.50 -13.77
N ARG A 220 21.65 9.32 -14.32
CA ARG A 220 21.65 9.08 -15.78
C ARG A 220 20.60 9.95 -16.49
N ALA A 221 19.36 9.95 -16.00
CA ALA A 221 18.27 10.68 -16.62
C ALA A 221 18.52 12.21 -16.57
N LEU A 222 19.09 12.71 -15.47
CA LEU A 222 19.51 14.10 -15.33
C LEU A 222 20.68 14.46 -16.26
N ALA A 223 21.62 13.55 -16.49
CA ALA A 223 22.73 13.76 -17.41
C ALA A 223 22.28 13.78 -18.87
N GLU A 224 21.41 12.85 -19.28
CA GLU A 224 20.90 12.73 -20.64
C GLU A 224 20.01 13.91 -21.05
N SER A 225 19.29 14.51 -20.10
CA SER A 225 18.47 15.72 -20.32
C SER A 225 19.29 17.02 -20.31
N ALA A 226 20.62 16.97 -20.12
CA ALA A 226 21.46 18.17 -20.07
C ALA A 226 21.51 18.87 -21.46
N GLY A 227 20.56 19.78 -21.70
CA GLY A 227 20.41 20.50 -22.97
C GLY A 227 19.00 20.40 -23.59
N ASP A 228 18.07 19.67 -22.98
CA ASP A 228 16.68 19.63 -23.46
C ASP A 228 15.99 20.99 -23.22
N PRO A 229 15.54 21.70 -24.28
CA PRO A 229 14.87 23.00 -24.15
C PRO A 229 13.52 22.91 -23.43
N THR A 230 12.94 21.71 -23.29
CA THR A 230 11.67 21.51 -22.58
C THR A 230 11.83 21.52 -21.07
N GLY A 231 13.06 21.35 -20.56
CA GLY A 231 13.35 21.24 -19.12
C GLY A 231 12.71 20.02 -18.45
N LYS A 232 12.36 18.99 -19.24
CA LYS A 232 11.76 17.74 -18.76
C LYS A 232 12.67 16.54 -19.01
N VAL A 233 12.44 15.49 -18.24
CA VAL A 233 13.12 14.19 -18.32
C VAL A 233 12.02 13.14 -18.19
N ASP A 234 11.73 12.37 -19.23
CA ASP A 234 10.67 11.35 -19.25
C ASP A 234 9.31 11.83 -18.70
N GLY A 235 8.95 13.07 -19.02
CA GLY A 235 7.70 13.70 -18.57
C GLY A 235 7.75 14.38 -17.20
N PHE A 236 8.82 14.18 -16.43
CA PHE A 236 9.06 14.86 -15.16
C PHE A 236 9.79 16.19 -15.34
N PRO A 237 9.44 17.24 -14.57
CA PRO A 237 10.25 18.46 -14.53
C PRO A 237 11.66 18.16 -14.00
N ARG A 238 12.70 18.64 -14.69
CA ARG A 238 14.10 18.41 -14.28
C ARG A 238 14.39 18.90 -12.85
N ALA A 239 13.78 20.02 -12.45
CA ALA A 239 13.89 20.55 -11.08
C ALA A 239 13.33 19.59 -10.03
N LEU A 240 12.24 18.88 -10.33
CA LEU A 240 11.67 17.87 -9.45
C LEU A 240 12.63 16.69 -9.30
N LEU A 241 13.24 16.22 -10.38
CA LEU A 241 14.20 15.10 -10.31
C LEU A 241 15.47 15.46 -9.53
N HIS A 242 15.94 16.71 -9.60
CA HIS A 242 17.01 17.19 -8.74
C HIS A 242 16.61 17.16 -7.26
N ASP A 243 15.44 17.68 -6.90
CA ASP A 243 14.92 17.62 -5.51
C ASP A 243 14.76 16.19 -5.01
N VAL A 244 14.17 15.30 -5.84
CA VAL A 244 14.02 13.87 -5.53
C VAL A 244 15.38 13.22 -5.26
N ARG A 245 16.37 13.46 -6.13
CA ARG A 245 17.73 12.93 -5.99
C ARG A 245 18.40 13.45 -4.71
N ASP A 246 18.30 14.74 -4.43
CA ASP A 246 18.92 15.34 -3.25
C ASP A 246 18.28 14.84 -1.95
N ARG A 247 16.96 14.64 -1.92
CA ARG A 247 16.26 14.03 -0.77
C ARG A 247 16.66 12.59 -0.53
N LEU A 248 16.76 11.77 -1.58
CA LEU A 248 17.21 10.39 -1.45
C LEU A 248 18.68 10.31 -1.01
N ALA A 249 19.54 11.19 -1.53
CA ALA A 249 20.92 11.30 -1.08
C ALA A 249 21.03 11.72 0.40
N ALA A 250 20.19 12.67 0.85
CA ALA A 250 20.12 13.05 2.26
C ALA A 250 19.66 11.89 3.15
N ALA A 251 18.65 11.12 2.73
CA ALA A 251 18.16 9.94 3.45
C ALA A 251 19.24 8.86 3.58
N ARG A 252 20.04 8.65 2.52
CA ARG A 252 21.20 7.74 2.53
C ARG A 252 22.24 8.14 3.57
N MET A 253 22.50 9.45 3.72
CA MET A 253 23.48 9.96 4.68
C MET A 253 22.97 9.90 6.12
N ALA A 254 21.67 10.12 6.36
CA ALA A 254 21.07 10.09 7.68
C ALA A 254 21.26 8.74 8.41
N ASP A 255 21.20 7.61 7.68
CA ASP A 255 21.45 6.26 8.24
C ASP A 255 22.92 6.05 8.69
N THR A 256 23.85 6.87 8.17
CA THR A 256 25.28 6.74 8.50
C THR A 256 25.65 7.46 9.80
N GLY A 257 24.90 8.50 10.18
CA GLY A 257 25.17 9.32 11.36
C GLY A 257 24.89 8.60 12.68
N ASP A 258 23.94 7.67 12.71
CA ASP A 258 23.50 7.00 13.96
C ASP A 258 24.40 5.83 14.39
N ARG A 259 25.30 5.34 13.51
CA ARG A 259 26.23 4.24 13.85
C ARG A 259 27.39 4.65 14.76
N HIS A 260 27.54 5.95 15.05
CA HIS A 260 28.62 6.46 15.88
C HIS A 260 28.21 6.80 17.33
N LEU A 261 26.99 6.49 17.74
CA LEU A 261 26.46 6.83 19.08
C LEU A 261 25.98 5.63 19.92
N THR A 262 26.27 4.39 19.52
CA THR A 262 26.05 3.18 20.34
C THR A 262 27.36 2.55 20.76
#